data_AF-A0A373MNQ9-F1
#
_entry.id   AF-A0A373MNQ9-F1
#
_cell.length_a   1.000
_cell.length_b   1.000
_cell.length_c   1.000
_cell.angle_alpha   90.00
_cell.angle_beta   90.00
_cell.angle_gamma   90.00
#
_symmetry.space_group_name_H-M   'P 1'
#
loop_
_entity.id
_entity.type
_entity.pdbx_description
1 polymer ?
#
loop_
_entity_poly.entity_id
_entity_poly.type
_entity_poly.pdbx_seq_one_letter_code
_entity_poly.pdbx_strand_id
1 'polypeptide(L)'
;MDIEKKIRKLLALSESPNEFEAQAALLKARQLMAEYKLTEAKLHEGNKKVKTIKTSISCTKQTNFWIFTLSTVIGENYCCQAVHERAKHSKTYFIGFVGLEEDV
;
A
#
# COMPACT_ATOMS: atom_id res chain seq x y z
N MET A 1 22.89 -3.90 -15.31
CA MET A 1 21.75 -4.58 -15.96
C MET A 1 20.68 -4.78 -14.89
N ASP A 2 19.48 -4.23 -15.08
CA ASP A 2 18.36 -4.34 -14.13
C ASP A 2 17.84 -5.79 -14.05
N ILE A 3 18.24 -6.51 -13.01
CA ILE A 3 17.74 -7.86 -12.73
C ILE A 3 16.24 -7.82 -12.45
N GLU A 4 15.77 -6.76 -11.80
CA GLU A 4 14.34 -6.50 -11.57
C GLU A 4 13.53 -6.43 -12.87
N LYS A 5 14.04 -5.72 -13.89
CA LYS A 5 13.38 -5.65 -15.21
C LYS A 5 13.32 -7.02 -15.88
N LYS A 6 14.36 -7.86 -15.73
CA LYS A 6 14.36 -9.23 -16.24
C LYS A 6 13.31 -10.10 -15.55
N ILE A 7 13.21 -10.01 -14.22
CA ILE A 7 12.21 -10.76 -13.45
C ILE A 7 10.80 -10.30 -13.83
N ARG A 8 10.53 -8.99 -13.94
CA ARG A 8 9.23 -8.47 -14.41
C ARG A 8 8.86 -8.99 -15.79
N LYS A 9 9.82 -9.04 -16.72
CA LYS A 9 9.60 -9.56 -18.07
C LYS A 9 9.26 -11.06 -18.07
N LEU A 10 9.92 -11.85 -17.22
CA LEU A 10 9.64 -13.28 -17.09
C LEU A 10 8.28 -13.54 -16.43
N LEU A 11 7.89 -12.73 -15.45
CA LEU A 11 6.55 -12.79 -14.85
C LEU A 11 5.46 -12.47 -15.87
N ALA A 12 5.62 -11.42 -16.69
CA ALA A 12 4.68 -11.11 -17.76
C ALA A 12 4.58 -12.23 -18.81
N LEU A 13 5.70 -12.92 -19.11
CA LEU A 13 5.70 -14.05 -20.04
C LEU A 13 5.00 -15.30 -19.45
N SER A 14 4.96 -15.42 -18.12
CA SER A 14 4.27 -16.53 -17.45
C SER A 14 2.74 -16.49 -17.58
N GLU A 15 2.16 -15.37 -18.00
CA GLU A 15 0.72 -15.23 -18.27
C GLU A 15 0.37 -15.49 -19.75
N SER A 16 1.36 -15.91 -20.56
CA SER A 16 1.15 -16.19 -21.97
C SER A 16 0.33 -17.48 -22.19
N PRO A 17 -0.41 -17.60 -23.30
CA PRO A 17 -1.28 -18.76 -23.58
C PRO A 17 -0.52 -20.06 -23.90
N ASN A 18 0.81 -20.02 -23.95
CA ASN A 18 1.66 -21.19 -24.21
C ASN A 18 2.13 -21.79 -22.88
N GLU A 19 1.49 -22.87 -22.43
CA GLU A 19 1.73 -23.49 -21.11
C GLU A 19 3.20 -23.84 -20.85
N PHE A 20 3.91 -24.39 -21.85
CA PHE A 20 5.31 -24.79 -21.70
C PHE A 20 6.23 -23.59 -21.50
N GLU A 21 6.00 -22.52 -22.26
CA GLU A 21 6.78 -21.28 -22.17
C GLU A 21 6.45 -20.52 -20.89
N ALA A 22 5.17 -20.47 -20.53
CA ALA A 22 4.69 -19.86 -19.30
C ALA A 22 5.31 -20.51 -18.05
N GLN A 23 5.31 -21.85 -17.99
CA GLN A 23 5.89 -22.60 -16.87
C GLN A 23 7.41 -22.43 -16.79
N ALA A 24 8.11 -22.46 -17.93
CA ALA A 24 9.55 -22.25 -17.98
C ALA A 24 9.94 -20.82 -17.54
N ALA A 25 9.18 -19.82 -17.96
CA ALA A 25 9.37 -18.43 -17.57
C ALA A 25 9.16 -18.23 -16.06
N LEU A 26 8.10 -18.82 -15.50
CA LEU A 26 7.77 -18.77 -14.08
C LEU A 26 8.86 -19.41 -13.20
N LEU A 27 9.34 -20.60 -13.59
CA LEU A 27 10.41 -21.30 -12.88
C LEU A 27 11.69 -20.45 -12.84
N LYS A 28 12.06 -19.87 -13.98
CA LYS A 28 13.25 -19.04 -14.11
C LYS A 28 13.13 -17.73 -13.32
N ALA A 29 11.94 -17.13 -13.29
CA ALA A 29 11.68 -15.96 -12.45
C ALA A 29 11.90 -16.28 -10.96
N ARG A 30 11.37 -17.42 -10.49
CA ARG A 30 11.54 -17.87 -9.09
C ARG A 30 12.99 -18.18 -8.73
N GLN A 31 13.73 -18.82 -9.63
CA GLN A 31 15.17 -19.06 -9.45
C GLN A 31 15.94 -17.74 -9.26
N LEU A 32 15.70 -16.77 -10.14
CA LEU A 32 16.34 -15.46 -10.04
C LEU A 32 15.91 -14.69 -8.78
N MET A 33 14.65 -14.79 -8.36
CA MET A 33 14.21 -14.20 -7.08
C MET A 33 14.98 -14.80 -5.88
N ALA A 34 15.19 -16.11 -5.87
CA ALA A 34 15.92 -16.80 -4.81
C ALA A 34 17.42 -16.46 -4.80
N GLU A 35 18.08 -16.48 -5.96
CA GLU A 35 19.50 -16.15 -6.11
C GLU A 35 19.82 -14.74 -5.61
N TYR A 36 18.98 -13.77 -5.97
CA TYR A 36 19.18 -12.36 -5.65
C TYR A 36 18.47 -11.91 -4.35
N LYS A 37 17.85 -12.83 -3.61
CA LYS A 37 17.08 -12.56 -2.38
C LYS A 37 16.08 -11.41 -2.57
N LEU A 38 15.41 -11.40 -3.73
CA LEU A 38 14.40 -10.41 -4.08
C LEU A 38 13.03 -10.92 -3.66
N THR A 39 12.31 -10.09 -2.92
CA THR A 39 10.91 -10.32 -2.55
C THR A 39 10.02 -9.58 -3.54
N GLU A 40 8.81 -10.08 -3.80
CA GLU A 40 7.81 -9.43 -4.66
C GLU A 40 7.58 -7.95 -4.27
N ALA A 41 7.63 -7.66 -2.96
CA ALA A 41 7.55 -6.30 -2.42
C ALA A 41 8.61 -5.32 -2.96
N LYS A 42 9.83 -5.81 -3.24
CA LYS A 42 10.91 -5.01 -3.85
C LYS A 42 10.68 -4.81 -5.35
N LEU A 43 10.09 -5.81 -6.02
CA LEU A 43 9.73 -5.69 -7.44
C LEU A 43 8.67 -4.61 -7.68
N HIS A 44 7.82 -4.35 -6.68
CA HIS A 44 6.76 -3.33 -6.67
C HIS A 44 7.20 -1.92 -6.21
N GLU A 45 8.50 -1.68 -5.97
CA GLU A 45 9.02 -0.38 -5.47
C GLU A 45 8.71 0.84 -6.37
N GLY A 46 8.23 0.62 -7.60
CA GLY A 46 7.91 1.70 -8.54
C GLY A 46 6.59 2.44 -8.32
N ASN A 47 5.65 1.96 -7.48
CA ASN A 47 4.31 2.59 -7.42
C ASN A 47 3.58 2.40 -6.09
N LYS A 48 4.27 2.50 -4.96
CA LYS A 48 3.62 2.64 -3.66
C LYS A 48 2.96 4.01 -3.56
N LYS A 49 1.80 4.17 -4.21
CA LYS A 49 1.02 5.40 -4.17
C LYS A 49 0.41 5.52 -2.78
N VAL A 50 0.83 6.56 -2.07
CA VAL A 50 0.20 6.95 -0.82
C VAL A 50 -1.12 7.63 -1.15
N LYS A 51 -2.21 7.14 -0.57
CA LYS A 51 -3.55 7.69 -0.72
C LYS A 51 -4.00 8.30 0.59
N THR A 52 -4.66 9.45 0.49
CA THR A 52 -5.34 10.11 1.61
C THR A 52 -6.83 9.92 1.45
N ILE A 53 -7.48 9.22 2.38
CA ILE A 53 -8.94 9.11 2.45
C ILE A 53 -9.44 10.06 3.54
N LYS A 54 -10.35 10.95 3.15
CA LYS A 54 -11.07 11.82 4.09
C LYS A 54 -12.39 11.18 4.45
N THR A 55 -12.63 10.95 5.73
CA THR A 55 -13.91 10.43 6.20
C THR A 55 -14.87 11.60 6.44
N SER A 56 -16.18 11.35 6.35
CA SER A 56 -17.24 12.31 6.72
C SER A 56 -17.40 12.51 8.23
N ILE A 57 -16.60 11.78 9.03
CA ILE A 57 -16.63 11.84 10.50
C ILE A 57 -15.96 13.12 10.98
N SER A 58 -16.66 13.86 11.83
CA SER A 58 -16.15 15.05 12.47
C SER A 58 -16.26 14.96 14.00
N CYS A 59 -15.31 15.58 14.70
CA CYS A 59 -15.30 15.66 16.16
C CYS A 59 -14.88 17.06 16.62
N THR A 60 -15.18 17.39 17.87
CA THR A 60 -14.68 18.61 18.51
C THR A 60 -13.92 18.23 19.77
N LYS A 61 -13.20 19.18 20.38
CA LYS A 61 -12.53 18.93 21.67
C LYS A 61 -13.50 18.55 22.80
N GLN A 62 -14.78 18.92 22.68
CA GLN A 62 -15.81 18.66 23.69
C GLN A 62 -16.75 17.51 23.32
N THR A 63 -16.90 17.20 22.03
CA THR A 63 -17.85 16.22 21.51
C THR A 63 -17.11 15.14 20.76
N ASN A 64 -17.36 13.89 21.12
CA ASN A 64 -16.75 12.71 20.50
C ASN A 64 -15.22 12.72 20.52
N PHE A 65 -14.63 13.16 21.64
CA PHE A 65 -13.17 13.19 21.83
C PHE A 65 -12.53 11.80 21.64
N TRP A 66 -13.24 10.73 21.99
CA TRP A 66 -12.80 9.33 21.81
C TRP A 66 -12.46 8.99 20.35
N ILE A 67 -12.99 9.74 19.37
CA ILE A 67 -12.70 9.53 17.95
C ILE A 67 -11.23 9.77 17.64
N PHE A 68 -10.55 10.71 18.33
CA PHE A 68 -9.11 10.90 18.19
C PHE A 68 -8.36 9.62 18.54
N THR A 69 -8.58 9.11 19.76
CA THR A 69 -7.91 7.91 20.26
C THR A 69 -8.24 6.71 19.38
N LEU A 70 -9.51 6.53 18.99
CA LEU A 70 -9.91 5.42 18.12
C LEU A 70 -9.22 5.50 16.75
N SER A 71 -9.18 6.67 16.13
CA SER A 71 -8.55 6.83 14.82
C SER A 71 -7.06 6.47 14.87
N THR A 72 -6.35 6.84 15.94
CA THR A 72 -4.95 6.47 16.15
C THR A 72 -4.80 4.95 16.26
N VAL A 73 -5.62 4.30 17.08
CA VAL A 73 -5.59 2.84 17.25
C VAL A 73 -5.89 2.12 15.93
N ILE A 74 -6.86 2.59 15.15
CA ILE A 74 -7.16 2.02 13.82
C ILE A 74 -5.95 2.16 12.90
N GLY A 75 -5.33 3.34 12.86
CA GLY A 75 -4.14 3.58 12.05
C GLY A 75 -3.01 2.57 12.35
N GLU A 76 -2.67 2.44 13.63
CA GLU A 76 -1.61 1.55 14.09
C GLU A 76 -1.86 0.07 13.74
N ASN A 77 -3.13 -0.38 13.77
CA ASN A 77 -3.48 -1.77 13.48
C ASN A 77 -3.58 -2.08 11.98
N TYR A 78 -3.89 -1.10 11.15
CA TYR A 78 -4.16 -1.26 9.71
C TYR A 78 -3.09 -0.62 8.82
N CYS A 79 -1.84 -0.52 9.30
CA CYS A 79 -0.70 0.01 8.53
C CYS A 79 -0.92 1.41 7.92
N CYS A 80 -1.80 2.22 8.51
CA CYS A 80 -2.12 3.56 8.03
C CYS A 80 -1.95 4.61 9.14
N GLN A 81 -1.91 5.88 8.76
CA GLN A 81 -1.74 6.99 9.67
C GLN A 81 -3.02 7.80 9.74
N ALA A 82 -3.57 7.94 10.95
CA ALA A 82 -4.69 8.84 11.19
C ALA A 82 -4.26 10.30 11.00
N VAL A 83 -5.05 11.04 10.24
CA VAL A 83 -4.87 12.47 9.98
C VAL A 83 -6.07 13.22 10.52
N HIS A 84 -5.81 14.33 11.21
CA HIS A 84 -6.83 15.19 11.77
C HIS A 84 -6.73 16.57 11.13
N GLU A 85 -7.67 16.88 10.25
CA GLU A 85 -7.73 18.16 9.57
C GLU A 85 -8.68 19.13 10.28
N ARG A 86 -8.31 20.41 10.31
CA ARG A 86 -9.16 21.46 10.90
C ARG A 86 -9.14 22.70 10.03
N ALA A 87 -10.31 23.18 9.65
CA ALA A 87 -10.43 24.46 8.96
C ALA A 87 -9.98 25.62 9.86
N LYS A 88 -9.38 26.65 9.26
CA LYS A 88 -8.94 27.85 9.98
C LYS A 88 -10.13 28.46 10.75
N HIS A 89 -9.91 28.73 12.04
CA HIS A 89 -10.91 29.25 12.98
C HIS A 89 -12.10 28.32 13.31
N SER A 90 -12.09 27.07 12.86
CA SER A 90 -13.06 26.06 13.28
C SER A 90 -12.65 25.38 14.59
N LYS A 91 -13.66 24.94 15.35
CA LYS A 91 -13.51 24.05 16.51
C LYS A 91 -13.67 22.57 16.14
N THR A 92 -14.07 22.29 14.90
CA THR A 92 -14.37 20.96 14.37
C THR A 92 -13.18 20.40 13.61
N TYR A 93 -12.82 19.17 13.95
CA TYR A 93 -11.82 18.35 13.29
C TYR A 93 -12.48 17.32 12.40
N PHE A 94 -11.91 17.09 11.23
CA PHE A 94 -12.27 16.00 10.32
C PHE A 94 -11.22 14.91 10.41
N ILE A 95 -11.67 13.66 10.46
CA ILE A 95 -10.81 12.50 10.52
C ILE A 95 -10.56 11.98 9.11
N GLY A 96 -9.31 11.64 8.83
CA GLY A 96 -8.92 10.92 7.62
C GLY A 96 -7.82 9.92 7.93
N PHE A 97 -7.45 9.14 6.93
CA PHE A 97 -6.38 8.16 6.98
C PHE A 97 -5.45 8.32 5.78
N VAL A 98 -4.17 8.11 6.00
CA VAL A 98 -3.10 8.17 4.99
C VAL A 98 -2.31 6.87 5.03
N GLY A 99 -2.08 6.25 3.89
CA GLY A 99 -1.42 4.96 3.81
C GLY A 99 -1.27 4.51 2.38
N LEU A 100 -0.79 3.28 2.17
CA LEU A 100 -0.72 2.70 0.83
C LEU A 100 -2.14 2.46 0.30
N GLU A 101 -2.30 2.44 -1.02
CA GLU A 101 -3.59 2.17 -1.65
C GLU A 101 -4.21 0.81 -1.24
N GLU A 102 -3.40 -0.14 -0.81
CA GLU A 102 -3.83 -1.45 -0.30
C GLU A 102 -4.30 -1.39 1.18
N ASP A 103 -3.87 -0.36 1.92
CA ASP A 103 -4.05 -0.25 3.38
C ASP A 103 -5.13 0.78 3.79
N VAL A 104 -5.68 1.58 2.86
CA VAL A 104 -6.63 2.69 3.14
C VAL A 104 -7.92 2.61 2.35
#